data_AF-A0A1I7ZUX9-F1
#
_entry.id   AF-A0A1I7ZUX9-F1
#
_cell.length_a   1.000
_cell.length_b   1.000
_cell.length_c   1.000
_cell.angle_alpha   90.00
_cell.angle_beta   90.00
_cell.angle_gamma   90.00
#
_symmetry.space_group_name_H-M   'P 1'
#
loop_
_entity.id
_entity.type
_entity.pdbx_description
1 polymer ?
#
loop_
_entity_poly.entity_id
_entity_poly.type
_entity_poly.pdbx_seq_one_letter_code
_entity_poly.pdbx_strand_id
1 'polypeptide(L)'
;MELNSFHHVEFVVSNAVQASFWYCANFGFYKYAEKKTDDALSIVVKNGPVAFVFTSPRGSENGPVAFVFTSPRGSEVRPEFERHLRIHGDAVHDVAFLVDCIETTVAELKKHGGDIVEDISKVDDKDGSVLTAKVGTANGTLLHTLIQKKDYHGHFLPGYEKISDSVIGLCENLPKITYEALDHVVENYPHGALEDVGEWYRKNLNLHRFWSVDDKTCHTEYSAMNSWLMVNDTHDVQVTICEPVPNSKRARNQIQEFVDYNGGPGIQHIALRVHDIVSAIESMKRRGVQFLSVPDSYYEQLGARLSKSKVTVAEDLHKLRELKILIDFDDNGYLLQIFTQPVQDRPTLFIEIIQRRNFNGFGAGNFKSLFEAVEREQAKRGTLFEDDDLMAKTY
;
A
#
# COMPACT_ATOMS: atom_id res chain seq x y z
N MET A 1 -24.06 -5.25 4.53
CA MET A 1 -23.11 -4.30 3.93
C MET A 1 -21.91 -5.12 3.53
N GLU A 2 -21.57 -5.14 2.24
CA GLU A 2 -20.51 -6.02 1.75
C GLU A 2 -19.61 -5.20 0.84
N LEU A 3 -18.35 -5.05 1.28
CA LEU A 3 -17.27 -4.65 0.39
C LEU A 3 -16.90 -5.87 -0.43
N ASN A 4 -16.86 -5.73 -1.75
CA ASN A 4 -16.61 -6.86 -2.63
C ASN A 4 -15.11 -7.08 -2.84
N SER A 5 -14.39 -6.01 -3.17
CA SER A 5 -12.96 -6.06 -3.49
C SER A 5 -12.38 -4.64 -3.58
N PHE A 6 -11.05 -4.54 -3.60
CA PHE A 6 -10.35 -3.32 -4.00
C PHE A 6 -10.68 -2.94 -5.45
N HIS A 7 -11.00 -1.67 -5.70
CA HIS A 7 -11.13 -1.14 -7.05
C HIS A 7 -9.81 -0.56 -7.57
N HIS A 8 -9.22 0.35 -6.80
CA HIS A 8 -7.96 1.01 -7.11
C HIS A 8 -7.36 1.67 -5.87
N VAL A 9 -6.08 2.03 -5.94
CA VAL A 9 -5.43 2.91 -4.96
C VAL A 9 -5.07 4.22 -5.65
N GLU A 10 -5.52 5.34 -5.10
CA GLU A 10 -5.19 6.67 -5.60
C GLU A 10 -4.05 7.29 -4.78
N PHE A 11 -3.05 7.78 -5.50
CA PHE A 11 -1.91 8.52 -4.97
C PHE A 11 -2.06 9.97 -5.38
N VAL A 12 -1.92 10.86 -4.42
CA VAL A 12 -1.67 12.27 -4.72
C VAL A 12 -0.16 12.46 -4.78
N VAL A 13 0.32 12.87 -5.95
CA VAL A 13 1.74 12.94 -6.28
C VAL A 13 2.11 14.30 -6.88
N SER A 14 3.37 14.67 -6.71
CA SER A 14 3.95 15.89 -7.26
C SER A 14 3.94 15.91 -8.79
N ASN A 15 4.09 14.74 -9.43
CA ASN A 15 4.08 14.61 -10.89
C ASN A 15 3.49 13.25 -11.34
N ALA A 16 2.22 13.25 -11.77
CA ALA A 16 1.53 12.04 -12.21
C ALA A 16 2.17 11.37 -13.43
N VAL A 17 2.78 12.14 -14.33
CA VAL A 17 3.44 11.61 -15.55
C VAL A 17 4.68 10.80 -15.19
N GLN A 18 5.51 11.31 -14.28
CA GLN A 18 6.72 10.61 -13.83
C GLN A 18 6.40 9.43 -12.94
N ALA A 19 5.51 9.61 -11.96
CA ALA A 19 5.08 8.54 -11.08
C ALA A 19 4.50 7.36 -11.89
N SER A 20 3.53 7.63 -12.77
CA SER A 20 2.95 6.58 -13.63
C SER A 20 3.99 5.89 -14.51
N PHE A 21 4.94 6.64 -15.10
CA PHE A 21 6.02 6.04 -15.89
C PHE A 21 6.91 5.12 -15.05
N TRP A 22 7.29 5.53 -13.85
CA TRP A 22 8.15 4.75 -12.95
C TRP A 22 7.47 3.42 -12.55
N TYR A 23 6.20 3.45 -12.15
CA TYR A 23 5.46 2.21 -11.84
C TYR A 23 5.29 1.31 -13.08
N CYS A 24 5.08 1.89 -14.27
CA CYS A 24 5.04 1.11 -15.51
C CYS A 24 6.40 0.46 -15.83
N ALA A 25 7.49 1.22 -15.73
CA ALA A 25 8.82 0.74 -16.07
C ALA A 25 9.34 -0.30 -15.07
N ASN A 26 9.20 0.00 -13.77
CA ASN A 26 9.84 -0.74 -12.69
C ASN A 26 8.98 -1.91 -12.18
N PHE A 27 7.67 -1.73 -12.12
CA PHE A 27 6.71 -2.72 -11.59
C PHE A 27 5.89 -3.39 -12.71
N GLY A 28 6.11 -3.02 -13.97
CA GLY A 28 5.47 -3.69 -15.11
C GLY A 28 3.98 -3.37 -15.24
N PHE A 29 3.52 -2.23 -14.71
CA PHE A 29 2.20 -1.71 -15.01
C PHE A 29 2.11 -1.16 -16.45
N TYR A 30 0.89 -0.95 -16.94
CA TYR A 30 0.63 -0.31 -18.23
C TYR A 30 -0.22 0.94 -18.03
N LYS A 31 0.06 2.02 -18.75
CA LYS A 31 -0.84 3.17 -18.78
C LYS A 31 -2.17 2.73 -19.37
N TYR A 32 -3.25 3.03 -18.67
CA TYR A 32 -4.56 2.45 -18.96
C TYR A 32 -5.56 3.54 -19.37
N ALA A 33 -5.63 4.60 -18.58
CA ALA A 33 -6.53 5.72 -18.82
C ALA A 33 -5.98 7.01 -18.23
N GLU A 34 -6.47 8.16 -18.69
CA GLU A 34 -6.21 9.46 -18.08
C GLU A 34 -7.49 10.27 -17.93
N LYS A 35 -7.51 11.14 -16.92
CA LYS A 35 -8.54 12.16 -16.75
C LYS A 35 -7.85 13.50 -16.55
N LYS A 36 -8.29 14.49 -17.31
CA LYS A 36 -7.79 15.86 -17.23
C LYS A 36 -8.95 16.76 -16.83
N THR A 37 -8.76 17.48 -15.73
CA THR A 37 -9.64 18.55 -15.28
C THR A 37 -8.84 19.86 -15.29
N ASP A 38 -9.51 20.97 -15.02
CA ASP A 38 -8.85 22.29 -14.93
C ASP A 38 -7.84 22.33 -13.77
N ASP A 39 -8.10 21.56 -12.71
CA ASP A 39 -7.38 21.55 -11.44
C ASP A 39 -6.49 20.32 -11.21
N ALA A 40 -6.53 19.30 -12.08
CA ALA A 40 -5.76 18.06 -11.90
C ALA A 40 -5.50 17.27 -13.20
N LEU A 41 -4.46 16.43 -13.14
CA LEU A 41 -4.22 15.34 -14.07
C LEU A 41 -4.16 14.04 -13.28
N SER A 42 -5.02 13.08 -13.65
CA SER A 42 -5.03 11.73 -13.10
C SER A 42 -4.63 10.74 -14.18
N ILE A 43 -3.64 9.89 -13.92
CA ILE A 43 -3.21 8.81 -14.82
C ILE A 43 -3.42 7.48 -14.12
N VAL A 44 -4.23 6.62 -14.74
CA VAL A 44 -4.46 5.24 -14.31
C VAL A 44 -3.39 4.36 -14.93
N VAL A 45 -2.71 3.58 -14.09
CA VAL A 45 -1.90 2.45 -14.54
C VAL A 45 -2.53 1.15 -14.04
N LYS A 46 -2.49 0.11 -14.87
CA LYS A 46 -3.16 -1.17 -14.57
C LYS A 46 -2.29 -2.35 -14.97
N ASN A 47 -2.34 -3.43 -14.19
CA ASN A 47 -1.81 -4.74 -14.54
C ASN A 47 -2.66 -5.81 -13.85
N GLY A 48 -3.27 -6.68 -14.66
CA GLY A 48 -4.31 -7.60 -14.19
C GLY A 48 -5.45 -6.83 -13.53
N PRO A 49 -5.95 -7.27 -12.36
CA PRO A 49 -6.99 -6.54 -11.65
C PRO A 49 -6.47 -5.30 -10.92
N VAL A 50 -5.16 -5.20 -10.64
CA VAL A 50 -4.56 -4.10 -9.87
C VAL A 50 -4.56 -2.82 -10.66
N ALA A 51 -5.10 -1.74 -10.09
CA ALA A 51 -5.10 -0.41 -10.67
C ALA A 51 -4.60 0.63 -9.65
N PHE A 52 -3.68 1.49 -10.10
CA PHE A 52 -3.22 2.66 -9.37
C PHE A 52 -3.59 3.92 -10.15
N VAL A 53 -4.00 4.97 -9.45
CA VAL A 53 -4.31 6.27 -10.02
C VAL A 53 -3.34 7.28 -9.45
N PHE A 54 -2.53 7.90 -10.31
CA PHE A 54 -1.63 8.98 -9.91
C PHE A 54 -2.26 10.30 -10.27
N THR A 55 -2.61 11.09 -9.25
CA THR A 55 -3.24 12.40 -9.41
C THR A 55 -2.26 13.49 -8.98
N SER A 56 -1.99 14.44 -9.87
CA SER A 56 -1.20 15.63 -9.56
C SER A 56 -2.02 16.89 -9.82
N PRO A 57 -1.98 17.90 -8.91
CA PRO A 57 -2.71 19.15 -9.09
C PRO A 57 -2.19 19.94 -10.31
N ARG A 58 -3.07 20.72 -10.92
CA ARG A 58 -2.79 21.67 -12.02
C ARG A 58 -3.31 23.05 -11.63
N GLY A 59 -2.58 24.11 -11.99
CA GLY A 59 -3.08 25.48 -11.89
C GLY A 59 -3.76 25.89 -13.21
N SER A 60 -4.79 26.73 -13.12
CA SER A 60 -5.57 27.20 -14.28
C SER A 60 -4.77 28.08 -15.27
N GLU A 61 -3.63 28.64 -14.88
CA GLU A 61 -2.85 29.55 -15.73
C GLU A 61 -1.44 29.08 -16.12
N ASN A 62 -0.90 28.03 -15.49
CA ASN A 62 0.46 27.58 -15.77
C ASN A 62 0.50 26.07 -16.04
N GLY A 63 1.21 25.69 -17.11
CA GLY A 63 1.41 24.31 -17.57
C GLY A 63 1.97 23.36 -16.50
N PRO A 64 2.29 22.10 -16.88
CA PRO A 64 2.62 21.03 -15.92
C PRO A 64 3.61 21.54 -14.87
N VAL A 65 3.32 21.26 -13.59
CA VAL A 65 4.14 21.60 -12.41
C VAL A 65 5.61 21.51 -12.81
N ALA A 66 6.22 22.67 -13.01
CA ALA A 66 7.58 22.77 -13.49
C ALA A 66 8.50 22.06 -12.50
N PHE A 67 9.58 21.47 -13.00
CA PHE A 67 10.71 20.91 -12.25
C PHE A 67 11.42 21.98 -11.40
N VAL A 68 10.70 22.61 -10.49
CA VAL A 68 11.17 23.61 -9.57
C VAL A 68 10.49 23.30 -8.25
N PHE A 69 11.30 23.07 -7.21
CA PHE A 69 10.91 22.89 -5.81
C PHE A 69 10.29 24.18 -5.22
N THR A 70 9.29 24.74 -5.88
CA THR A 70 8.53 25.90 -5.40
C THR A 70 7.05 25.60 -5.57
N SER A 71 6.30 25.83 -4.49
CA SER A 71 4.85 25.65 -4.42
C SER A 71 4.12 26.25 -5.63
N PRO A 72 2.98 25.67 -6.05
CA PRO A 72 2.16 26.24 -7.10
C PRO A 72 1.85 27.71 -6.81
N ARG A 73 2.13 28.59 -7.76
CA ARG A 73 1.60 29.96 -7.78
C ARG A 73 0.48 29.99 -8.80
N GLY A 74 -0.74 29.77 -8.33
CA GLY A 74 -1.99 29.89 -9.08
C GLY A 74 -3.16 29.90 -8.11
N SER A 75 -4.17 30.73 -8.35
CA SER A 75 -5.28 31.01 -7.42
C SER A 75 -6.42 30.00 -7.45
N GLU A 76 -6.30 28.87 -8.16
CA GLU A 76 -7.40 27.92 -8.42
C GLU A 76 -6.95 26.45 -8.37
N VAL A 77 -5.98 26.12 -7.52
CA VAL A 77 -5.66 24.72 -7.21
C VAL A 77 -6.54 24.24 -6.05
N ARG A 78 -7.02 23.00 -6.11
CA ARG A 78 -7.68 22.29 -5.01
C ARG A 78 -6.82 22.33 -3.73
N PRO A 79 -7.23 23.07 -2.66
CA PRO A 79 -6.41 23.22 -1.46
C PRO A 79 -6.08 21.89 -0.76
N GLU A 80 -6.91 20.86 -0.96
CA GLU A 80 -6.71 19.53 -0.41
C GLU A 80 -5.45 18.84 -0.95
N PHE A 81 -5.19 18.88 -2.26
CA PHE A 81 -4.03 18.20 -2.86
C PHE A 81 -2.72 18.91 -2.50
N GLU A 82 -2.71 20.24 -2.45
CA GLU A 82 -1.54 20.98 -2.00
C GLU A 82 -1.24 20.73 -0.52
N ARG A 83 -2.28 20.65 0.31
CA ARG A 83 -2.13 20.29 1.73
C ARG A 83 -1.59 18.87 1.86
N HIS A 84 -2.11 17.91 1.08
CA HIS A 84 -1.64 16.54 1.07
C HIS A 84 -0.15 16.46 0.74
N LEU A 85 0.26 17.02 -0.40
CA LEU A 85 1.66 16.99 -0.84
C LEU A 85 2.61 17.67 0.15
N ARG A 86 2.17 18.78 0.76
CA ARG A 86 2.98 19.49 1.76
C ARG A 86 3.23 18.64 3.01
N ILE A 87 2.22 17.90 3.47
CA ILE A 87 2.31 17.09 4.70
C ILE A 87 3.00 15.76 4.38
N HIS A 88 2.46 15.00 3.43
CA HIS A 88 2.81 13.60 3.18
C HIS A 88 3.90 13.40 2.11
N GLY A 89 4.09 14.39 1.23
CA GLY A 89 4.79 14.16 -0.04
C GLY A 89 3.93 13.36 -1.01
N ASP A 90 4.56 12.62 -1.91
CA ASP A 90 3.87 11.63 -2.75
C ASP A 90 3.38 10.50 -1.83
N ALA A 91 2.07 10.26 -1.77
CA ALA A 91 1.51 9.25 -0.86
C ALA A 91 0.12 8.79 -1.32
N VAL A 92 -0.31 7.63 -0.84
CA VAL A 92 -1.69 7.17 -1.00
C VAL A 92 -2.63 8.16 -0.30
N HIS A 93 -3.66 8.56 -1.01
CA HIS A 93 -4.71 9.47 -0.54
C HIS A 93 -6.06 8.75 -0.41
N ASP A 94 -6.35 7.79 -1.30
CA ASP A 94 -7.61 7.04 -1.29
C ASP A 94 -7.38 5.56 -1.60
N VAL A 95 -8.05 4.67 -0.85
CA VAL A 95 -8.20 3.25 -1.20
C VAL A 95 -9.65 2.99 -1.52
N ALA A 96 -9.95 2.77 -2.80
CA ALA A 96 -11.32 2.66 -3.27
C ALA A 96 -11.81 1.20 -3.28
N PHE A 97 -13.08 1.01 -2.93
CA PHE A 97 -13.71 -0.31 -2.85
C PHE A 97 -14.91 -0.43 -3.78
N LEU A 98 -15.08 -1.61 -4.38
CA LEU A 98 -16.31 -2.01 -5.03
C LEU A 98 -17.35 -2.43 -3.99
N VAL A 99 -18.59 -1.96 -4.14
CA VAL A 99 -19.72 -2.31 -3.28
C VAL A 99 -20.94 -2.70 -4.10
N ASP A 100 -21.73 -3.65 -3.59
CA ASP A 100 -22.96 -4.11 -4.24
C ASP A 100 -24.13 -3.12 -4.10
N CYS A 101 -24.23 -2.50 -2.93
CA CYS A 101 -25.29 -1.56 -2.57
C CYS A 101 -24.70 -0.37 -1.79
N ILE A 102 -24.38 0.70 -2.50
CA ILE A 102 -23.78 1.91 -1.93
C ILE A 102 -24.74 2.61 -0.97
N GLU A 103 -26.06 2.57 -1.25
CA GLU A 103 -27.08 3.17 -0.40
C GLU A 103 -27.11 2.52 0.98
N THR A 104 -27.08 1.18 1.03
CA THR A 104 -27.03 0.45 2.30
C THR A 104 -25.70 0.69 3.04
N THR A 105 -24.60 0.73 2.30
CA THR A 105 -23.26 0.96 2.88
C THR A 105 -23.16 2.34 3.53
N VAL A 106 -23.56 3.39 2.81
CA VAL A 106 -23.56 4.76 3.32
C VAL A 106 -24.59 4.96 4.45
N ALA A 107 -25.73 4.27 4.41
CA ALA A 107 -26.70 4.32 5.51
C ALA A 107 -26.12 3.76 6.82
N GLU A 108 -25.43 2.61 6.77
CA GLU A 108 -24.78 2.03 7.96
C GLU A 108 -23.60 2.90 8.45
N LEU A 109 -22.82 3.47 7.53
CA LEU A 109 -21.79 4.47 7.86
C LEU A 109 -22.37 5.66 8.65
N LYS A 110 -23.44 6.28 8.15
CA LYS A 110 -24.10 7.41 8.82
C LYS A 110 -24.63 7.02 10.21
N LYS A 111 -25.21 5.83 10.33
CA LYS A 111 -25.72 5.30 11.60
C LYS A 111 -24.62 5.07 12.64
N HIS A 112 -23.42 4.72 12.21
CA HIS A 112 -22.28 4.49 13.09
C HIS A 112 -21.36 5.72 13.28
N GLY A 113 -21.74 6.86 12.71
CA GLY A 113 -20.98 8.11 12.83
C GLY A 113 -19.72 8.16 11.96
N GLY A 114 -19.68 7.38 10.87
CA GLY A 114 -18.64 7.47 9.86
C GLY A 114 -18.59 8.85 9.20
N ASP A 115 -17.38 9.32 8.90
CA ASP A 115 -17.16 10.64 8.32
C ASP A 115 -17.45 10.63 6.82
N ILE A 116 -18.66 11.07 6.42
CA ILE A 116 -19.04 11.18 5.01
C ILE A 116 -18.48 12.48 4.45
N VAL A 117 -17.37 12.36 3.71
CA VAL A 117 -16.68 13.49 3.06
C VAL A 117 -17.43 13.93 1.81
N GLU A 118 -17.90 12.96 1.00
CA GLU A 118 -18.78 13.20 -0.14
C GLU A 118 -19.93 12.19 -0.07
N ASP A 119 -21.17 12.68 0.00
CA ASP A 119 -22.36 11.82 -0.01
C ASP A 119 -22.56 11.15 -1.38
N ILE A 120 -23.51 10.21 -1.46
CA ILE A 120 -23.80 9.46 -2.68
C ILE A 120 -24.07 10.43 -3.83
N SER A 121 -23.23 10.31 -4.86
CA SER A 121 -23.34 11.05 -6.11
C SER A 121 -23.38 10.08 -7.27
N LYS A 122 -24.13 10.47 -8.30
CA LYS A 122 -24.18 9.75 -9.58
C LYS A 122 -23.29 10.46 -10.57
N VAL A 123 -22.39 9.71 -11.19
CA VAL A 123 -21.52 10.20 -12.26
C VAL A 123 -21.87 9.44 -13.54
N ASP A 124 -22.21 10.19 -14.58
CA ASP A 124 -22.68 9.67 -15.86
C ASP A 124 -21.66 9.96 -16.98
N ASP A 125 -21.54 9.04 -17.93
CA ASP A 125 -20.95 9.30 -19.24
C ASP A 125 -21.69 8.51 -20.34
N LYS A 126 -21.11 8.44 -21.54
CA LYS A 126 -21.68 7.73 -22.69
C LYS A 126 -21.77 6.20 -22.50
N ASP A 127 -21.00 5.63 -21.59
CA ASP A 127 -20.86 4.19 -21.34
C ASP A 127 -21.65 3.74 -20.08
N GLY A 128 -22.42 4.65 -19.47
CA GLY A 128 -23.38 4.35 -18.40
C GLY A 128 -23.22 5.25 -17.17
N SER A 129 -23.54 4.69 -16.00
CA SER A 129 -23.54 5.42 -14.73
C SER A 129 -22.80 4.67 -13.63
N VAL A 130 -22.07 5.42 -12.80
CA VAL A 130 -21.44 4.93 -11.57
C VAL A 130 -21.97 5.72 -10.39
N LEU A 131 -22.28 5.04 -9.28
CA LEU A 131 -22.52 5.72 -8.00
C LEU A 131 -21.24 5.72 -7.18
N THR A 132 -20.94 6.87 -6.58
CA THR A 132 -19.76 7.09 -5.75
C THR A 132 -20.09 7.79 -4.45
N ALA A 133 -19.38 7.46 -3.39
CA ALA A 133 -19.37 8.18 -2.12
C ALA A 133 -17.96 8.14 -1.55
N LYS A 134 -17.56 9.16 -0.78
CA LYS A 134 -16.24 9.20 -0.12
C LYS A 134 -16.40 9.29 1.38
N VAL A 135 -15.58 8.50 2.06
CA VAL A 135 -15.60 8.38 3.51
C VAL A 135 -14.20 8.61 4.04
N GLY A 136 -14.07 9.42 5.09
CA GLY A 136 -12.82 9.58 5.83
C GLY A 136 -12.60 8.41 6.80
N THR A 137 -11.36 7.93 6.86
CA THR A 137 -10.93 6.96 7.88
C THR A 137 -10.85 7.59 9.27
N ALA A 138 -10.89 6.76 10.31
CA ALA A 138 -10.63 7.24 11.66
C ALA A 138 -9.21 7.78 11.80
N ASN A 139 -9.07 8.88 12.55
CA ASN A 139 -7.80 9.43 13.02
C ASN A 139 -6.80 9.87 11.94
N GLY A 140 -7.19 10.00 10.66
CA GLY A 140 -6.26 10.34 9.57
C GLY A 140 -6.88 11.15 8.43
N THR A 141 -6.11 11.32 7.36
CA THR A 141 -6.52 11.98 6.10
C THR A 141 -6.81 10.99 4.97
N LEU A 142 -6.61 9.69 5.21
CA LEU A 142 -6.90 8.64 4.23
C LEU A 142 -8.40 8.55 3.97
N LEU A 143 -8.76 8.45 2.69
CA LEU A 143 -10.13 8.31 2.24
C LEU A 143 -10.40 6.89 1.71
N HIS A 144 -11.67 6.53 1.71
CA HIS A 144 -12.19 5.41 0.94
C HIS A 144 -13.30 5.87 0.00
N THR A 145 -13.04 5.76 -1.29
CA THR A 145 -14.09 5.91 -2.30
C THR A 145 -14.85 4.60 -2.47
N LEU A 146 -16.15 4.62 -2.16
CA LEU A 146 -17.08 3.53 -2.43
C LEU A 146 -17.61 3.64 -3.85
N ILE A 147 -17.58 2.54 -4.61
CA ILE A 147 -17.92 2.52 -6.03
C ILE A 147 -18.93 1.41 -6.30
N GLN A 148 -20.08 1.78 -6.85
CA GLN A 148 -21.07 0.82 -7.37
C GLN A 148 -21.19 0.97 -8.89
N LYS A 149 -20.85 -0.11 -9.61
CA LYS A 149 -20.93 -0.23 -11.07
C LYS A 149 -22.01 -1.26 -11.44
N LYS A 150 -23.27 -0.85 -11.54
CA LYS A 150 -24.36 -1.76 -11.98
C LYS A 150 -24.46 -1.83 -13.50
N ASP A 151 -24.56 -0.68 -14.15
CA ASP A 151 -24.80 -0.57 -15.60
C ASP A 151 -23.71 0.26 -16.30
N TYR A 152 -22.46 0.17 -15.83
CA TYR A 152 -21.33 0.89 -16.42
C TYR A 152 -20.46 -0.04 -17.25
N HIS A 153 -20.31 0.29 -18.54
CA HIS A 153 -19.52 -0.50 -19.51
C HIS A 153 -18.27 0.23 -19.98
N GLY A 154 -17.97 1.39 -19.40
CA GLY A 154 -16.77 2.17 -19.73
C GLY A 154 -15.49 1.50 -19.24
N HIS A 155 -14.36 2.00 -19.74
CA HIS A 155 -13.07 1.33 -19.57
C HIS A 155 -12.54 1.36 -18.13
N PHE A 156 -12.81 2.45 -17.39
CA PHE A 156 -12.39 2.62 -16.01
C PHE A 156 -13.49 3.24 -15.14
N LEU A 157 -13.67 4.56 -15.21
CA LEU A 157 -14.71 5.34 -14.51
C LEU A 157 -15.10 6.53 -15.39
N PRO A 158 -16.28 7.14 -15.16
CA PRO A 158 -16.70 8.31 -15.92
C PRO A 158 -15.68 9.46 -15.96
N GLY A 159 -15.47 9.97 -17.17
CA GLY A 159 -14.51 11.06 -17.45
C GLY A 159 -13.06 10.62 -17.61
N TYR A 160 -12.76 9.32 -17.53
CA TYR A 160 -11.44 8.79 -17.89
C TYR A 160 -11.41 8.36 -19.35
N GLU A 161 -10.45 8.88 -20.11
CA GLU A 161 -10.20 8.53 -21.50
C GLU A 161 -9.13 7.46 -21.61
N LYS A 162 -9.28 6.56 -22.60
CA LYS A 162 -8.34 5.46 -22.82
C LYS A 162 -7.02 5.99 -23.39
N ILE A 163 -5.90 5.52 -22.83
CA ILE A 163 -4.58 5.74 -23.41
C ILE A 163 -4.28 4.62 -24.42
N SER A 164 -4.05 4.97 -25.68
CA SER A 164 -3.79 4.01 -26.76
C SER A 164 -2.34 3.50 -26.79
N ASP A 165 -1.38 4.32 -26.36
CA ASP A 165 0.05 3.96 -26.32
C ASP A 165 0.50 3.68 -24.88
N SER A 166 0.30 2.43 -24.46
CA SER A 166 0.54 1.98 -23.08
C SER A 166 1.88 1.28 -22.89
N VAL A 167 2.59 0.96 -23.98
CA VAL A 167 3.83 0.19 -23.96
C VAL A 167 5.00 1.15 -23.84
N ILE A 168 5.77 0.98 -22.76
CA ILE A 168 7.07 1.64 -22.67
C ILE A 168 8.05 0.83 -23.53
N GLY A 169 8.49 1.39 -24.66
CA GLY A 169 9.43 0.73 -25.57
C GLY A 169 10.70 0.18 -24.88
N LEU A 170 11.19 0.88 -23.84
CA LEU A 170 12.31 0.42 -23.01
C LEU A 170 12.07 -0.96 -22.34
N CYS A 171 10.81 -1.30 -22.10
CA CYS A 171 10.42 -2.51 -21.38
C CYS A 171 9.98 -3.67 -22.28
N GLU A 172 9.97 -3.52 -23.60
CA GLU A 172 9.49 -4.54 -24.55
C GLU A 172 10.25 -5.86 -24.44
N ASN A 173 11.55 -5.80 -24.17
CA ASN A 173 12.45 -6.97 -24.07
C ASN A 173 12.64 -7.46 -22.62
N LEU A 174 11.88 -6.92 -21.67
CA LEU A 174 11.93 -7.34 -20.28
C LEU A 174 10.85 -8.40 -20.01
N PRO A 175 11.10 -9.39 -19.14
CA PRO A 175 10.07 -10.34 -18.74
C PRO A 175 8.82 -9.62 -18.24
N LYS A 176 7.65 -10.20 -18.54
CA LYS A 176 6.38 -9.67 -18.09
C LYS A 176 6.18 -9.99 -16.62
N ILE A 177 5.71 -9.01 -15.88
CA ILE A 177 5.18 -9.18 -14.52
C ILE A 177 3.67 -9.22 -14.66
N THR A 178 3.00 -10.17 -14.00
CA THR A 178 1.54 -10.27 -14.00
C THR A 178 1.06 -10.34 -12.56
N TYR A 179 0.19 -9.42 -12.18
CA TYR A 179 -0.43 -9.41 -10.86
C TYR A 179 -1.77 -10.13 -10.88
N GLU A 180 -1.99 -10.96 -9.87
CA GLU A 180 -3.25 -11.68 -9.67
C GLU A 180 -4.26 -10.86 -8.88
N ALA A 181 -3.79 -10.04 -7.94
CA ALA A 181 -4.63 -9.24 -7.05
C ALA A 181 -3.81 -8.16 -6.33
N LEU A 182 -4.50 -7.14 -5.84
CA LEU A 182 -4.03 -6.37 -4.70
C LEU A 182 -4.37 -7.23 -3.47
N ASP A 183 -3.36 -7.76 -2.80
CA ASP A 183 -3.57 -8.75 -1.74
C ASP A 183 -4.07 -8.09 -0.46
N HIS A 184 -3.39 -7.04 -0.04
CA HIS A 184 -3.74 -6.24 1.13
C HIS A 184 -3.06 -4.87 1.09
N VAL A 185 -3.52 -3.96 1.93
CA VAL A 185 -2.85 -2.69 2.26
C VAL A 185 -2.54 -2.63 3.74
N VAL A 186 -1.49 -1.91 4.11
CA VAL A 186 -1.10 -1.74 5.52
C VAL A 186 -1.02 -0.28 5.88
N GLU A 187 -1.69 0.08 6.96
CA GLU A 187 -1.84 1.43 7.49
C GLU A 187 -1.11 1.56 8.81
N ASN A 188 -0.27 2.58 8.92
CA ASN A 188 0.43 2.91 10.14
C ASN A 188 -0.24 4.09 10.83
N TYR A 189 -0.43 3.97 12.14
CA TYR A 189 -1.04 4.98 12.99
C TYR A 189 -0.13 5.33 14.18
N PRO A 190 -0.29 6.53 14.78
CA PRO A 190 0.29 6.86 16.07
C PRO A 190 -0.13 5.88 17.16
N HIS A 191 0.65 5.85 18.24
CA HIS A 191 0.34 5.06 19.42
C HIS A 191 -1.07 5.36 19.97
N GLY A 192 -1.83 4.30 20.29
CA GLY A 192 -3.13 4.37 20.94
C GLY A 192 -4.30 4.43 19.97
N ALA A 193 -4.05 4.37 18.65
CA ALA A 193 -5.07 4.46 17.62
C ALA A 193 -5.64 3.09 17.20
N LEU A 194 -4.94 1.98 17.46
CA LEU A 194 -5.26 0.68 16.89
C LEU A 194 -6.70 0.21 17.19
N GLU A 195 -7.13 0.35 18.45
CA GLU A 195 -8.47 -0.08 18.86
C GLU A 195 -9.57 0.76 18.20
N ASP A 196 -9.42 2.09 18.21
CA ASP A 196 -10.39 3.02 17.63
C ASP A 196 -10.52 2.81 16.11
N VAL A 197 -9.39 2.64 15.42
CA VAL A 197 -9.37 2.41 13.97
C VAL A 197 -9.92 1.03 13.63
N GLY A 198 -9.53 -0.02 14.36
CA GLY A 198 -10.06 -1.36 14.13
C GLY A 198 -11.57 -1.43 14.36
N GLU A 199 -12.06 -0.74 15.39
CA GLU A 199 -13.48 -0.63 15.67
C GLU A 199 -14.22 0.22 14.63
N TRP A 200 -13.56 1.24 14.08
CA TRP A 200 -14.07 2.01 12.95
C TRP A 200 -14.28 1.10 11.74
N TYR A 201 -13.28 0.34 11.30
CA TYR A 201 -13.41 -0.61 10.18
C TYR A 201 -14.52 -1.64 10.44
N ARG A 202 -14.64 -2.13 11.68
CA ARG A 202 -15.65 -3.10 12.07
C ARG A 202 -17.07 -2.56 12.00
N LYS A 203 -17.31 -1.37 12.54
CA LYS A 203 -18.65 -0.75 12.54
C LYS A 203 -19.03 -0.18 11.18
N ASN A 204 -18.10 0.48 10.52
CA ASN A 204 -18.37 1.31 9.35
C ASN A 204 -18.22 0.58 8.01
N LEU A 205 -17.34 -0.42 7.93
CA LEU A 205 -17.07 -1.17 6.70
C LEU A 205 -17.28 -2.69 6.85
N ASN A 206 -17.79 -3.14 8.00
CA ASN A 206 -18.08 -4.54 8.30
C ASN A 206 -16.87 -5.46 8.08
N LEU A 207 -15.67 -4.94 8.32
CA LEU A 207 -14.46 -5.76 8.36
C LEU A 207 -14.31 -6.37 9.75
N HIS A 208 -13.97 -7.64 9.84
CA HIS A 208 -13.72 -8.29 11.11
C HIS A 208 -12.23 -8.54 11.32
N ARG A 209 -11.79 -8.50 12.57
CA ARG A 209 -10.40 -8.79 12.93
C ARG A 209 -10.14 -10.28 12.73
N PHE A 210 -9.41 -10.62 11.67
CA PHE A 210 -9.02 -11.99 11.36
C PHE A 210 -7.80 -12.43 12.16
N TRP A 211 -6.86 -11.51 12.35
CA TRP A 211 -5.59 -11.81 13.03
C TRP A 211 -5.03 -10.60 13.78
N SER A 212 -4.17 -10.84 14.76
CA SER A 212 -3.51 -9.79 15.53
C SER A 212 -2.11 -10.19 16.00
N VAL A 213 -1.21 -9.21 16.02
CA VAL A 213 0.14 -9.24 16.59
C VAL A 213 0.20 -8.28 17.76
N ASP A 214 0.91 -8.71 18.80
CA ASP A 214 1.30 -7.86 19.92
C ASP A 214 2.84 -7.75 20.04
N ASP A 215 3.27 -6.90 20.97
CA ASP A 215 4.66 -6.66 21.33
C ASP A 215 5.42 -7.92 21.78
N LYS A 216 4.72 -8.96 22.25
CA LYS A 216 5.32 -10.25 22.60
C LYS A 216 5.69 -11.07 21.38
N THR A 217 4.96 -10.87 20.28
CA THR A 217 5.09 -11.66 19.05
C THR A 217 5.96 -10.96 18.01
N CYS A 218 5.81 -9.64 17.83
CA CYS A 218 6.61 -8.86 16.88
C CYS A 218 7.43 -7.78 17.57
N HIS A 219 8.65 -8.16 17.93
CA HIS A 219 9.66 -7.27 18.47
C HIS A 219 11.06 -7.68 18.05
N THR A 220 11.98 -6.73 18.15
CA THR A 220 13.42 -6.94 18.11
C THR A 220 14.01 -6.70 19.50
N GLU A 221 15.33 -6.63 19.60
CA GLU A 221 15.98 -6.11 20.79
C GLU A 221 15.79 -4.60 20.98
N TYR A 222 15.39 -3.89 19.91
CA TYR A 222 15.34 -2.43 19.84
C TYR A 222 13.92 -1.88 19.86
N SER A 223 12.95 -2.47 19.16
CA SER A 223 11.58 -1.95 19.05
C SER A 223 10.49 -3.05 18.91
N ALA A 224 9.20 -2.68 19.01
CA ALA A 224 8.07 -3.62 18.95
C ALA A 224 6.78 -2.97 18.39
N MET A 225 5.88 -3.72 17.77
CA MET A 225 4.63 -3.16 17.23
C MET A 225 3.39 -3.99 17.57
N ASN A 226 2.23 -3.33 17.59
CA ASN A 226 0.93 -4.00 17.59
C ASN A 226 0.32 -3.88 16.19
N SER A 227 -0.39 -4.91 15.75
CA SER A 227 -1.00 -4.92 14.42
C SER A 227 -2.25 -5.78 14.35
N TRP A 228 -3.31 -5.32 13.70
CA TRP A 228 -4.53 -6.09 13.43
C TRP A 228 -4.77 -6.22 11.93
N LEU A 229 -5.08 -7.44 11.47
CA LEU A 229 -5.54 -7.69 10.12
C LEU A 229 -7.08 -7.71 10.10
N MET A 230 -7.66 -6.74 9.39
CA MET A 230 -9.10 -6.57 9.20
C MET A 230 -9.49 -7.08 7.81
N VAL A 231 -10.49 -7.96 7.73
CA VAL A 231 -10.90 -8.58 6.46
C VAL A 231 -12.41 -8.58 6.28
N ASN A 232 -12.88 -8.61 5.03
CA ASN A 232 -14.27 -8.93 4.71
C ASN A 232 -14.48 -10.45 4.70
N ASP A 233 -15.73 -10.90 4.64
CA ASP A 233 -16.10 -12.33 4.72
C ASP A 233 -15.47 -13.19 3.60
N THR A 234 -15.23 -12.60 2.42
CA THR A 234 -14.59 -13.31 1.30
C THR A 234 -13.06 -13.24 1.31
N HIS A 235 -12.46 -12.42 2.19
CA HIS A 235 -11.02 -12.11 2.25
C HIS A 235 -10.46 -11.42 0.99
N ASP A 236 -11.33 -10.87 0.14
CA ASP A 236 -10.94 -10.08 -1.04
C ASP A 236 -10.57 -8.62 -0.69
N VAL A 237 -10.96 -8.16 0.51
CA VAL A 237 -10.51 -6.89 1.10
C VAL A 237 -9.78 -7.20 2.39
N GLN A 238 -8.52 -6.80 2.46
CA GLN A 238 -7.64 -7.03 3.60
C GLN A 238 -6.87 -5.74 3.93
N VAL A 239 -7.14 -5.19 5.11
CA VAL A 239 -6.50 -3.98 5.62
C VAL A 239 -5.81 -4.31 6.93
N THR A 240 -4.49 -4.17 6.97
CA THR A 240 -3.74 -4.31 8.21
C THR A 240 -3.52 -2.94 8.82
N ILE A 241 -3.84 -2.78 10.09
CA ILE A 241 -3.59 -1.55 10.85
C ILE A 241 -2.49 -1.81 11.87
N CYS A 242 -1.55 -0.89 12.00
CA CYS A 242 -0.35 -1.00 12.83
C CYS A 242 -0.15 0.24 13.70
N GLU A 243 0.35 0.06 14.91
CA GLU A 243 0.77 1.15 15.80
C GLU A 243 2.12 0.83 16.48
N PRO A 244 2.92 1.84 16.84
CA PRO A 244 4.14 1.63 17.60
C PRO A 244 3.82 1.28 19.05
N VAL A 245 4.62 0.39 19.64
CA VAL A 245 4.66 0.21 21.09
C VAL A 245 5.62 1.26 21.66
N PRO A 246 5.15 2.22 22.47
CA PRO A 246 5.98 3.32 22.95
C PRO A 246 7.01 2.80 23.95
N ASN A 247 8.17 3.47 24.02
CA ASN A 247 9.28 3.10 24.90
C ASN A 247 9.69 1.63 24.74
N SER A 248 9.48 1.03 23.56
CA SER A 248 9.87 -0.34 23.28
C SER A 248 11.40 -0.39 23.33
N LYS A 249 11.92 -0.91 24.43
CA LYS A 249 13.30 -1.36 24.66
C LYS A 249 14.41 -0.30 24.56
N ARG A 250 14.82 0.17 23.37
CA ARG A 250 16.08 0.93 23.19
C ARG A 250 16.18 1.86 21.96
N ALA A 251 15.19 1.91 21.08
CA ALA A 251 15.31 2.65 19.82
C ALA A 251 13.96 3.15 19.30
N ARG A 252 13.99 4.07 18.33
CA ARG A 252 12.81 4.59 17.64
C ARG A 252 12.16 3.49 16.80
N ASN A 253 10.85 3.36 16.95
CA ASN A 253 10.05 2.37 16.23
C ASN A 253 9.89 2.73 14.74
N GLN A 254 9.98 1.75 13.83
CA GLN A 254 9.75 2.00 12.40
C GLN A 254 8.34 2.53 12.04
N ILE A 255 7.31 2.16 12.82
CA ILE A 255 5.95 2.70 12.64
C ILE A 255 5.92 4.17 13.04
N GLN A 256 6.65 4.55 14.09
CA GLN A 256 6.82 5.95 14.47
C GLN A 256 7.66 6.72 13.44
N GLU A 257 8.74 6.13 12.91
CA GLU A 257 9.49 6.71 11.78
C GLU A 257 8.54 7.04 10.61
N PHE A 258 7.71 6.08 10.20
CA PHE A 258 6.70 6.31 9.17
C PHE A 258 5.80 7.51 9.52
N VAL A 259 5.19 7.51 10.71
CA VAL A 259 4.22 8.55 11.12
C VAL A 259 4.86 9.93 11.10
N ASP A 260 6.10 10.05 11.56
CA ASP A 260 6.81 11.33 11.62
C ASP A 260 7.17 11.86 10.22
N TYR A 261 7.67 11.00 9.33
CA TYR A 261 8.03 11.40 7.95
C TYR A 261 6.82 11.56 7.03
N ASN A 262 5.73 10.84 7.31
CA ASN A 262 4.45 10.98 6.63
C ASN A 262 3.66 12.18 7.16
N GLY A 263 3.94 12.67 8.38
CA GLY A 263 3.18 13.75 9.01
C GLY A 263 1.81 13.32 9.54
N GLY A 264 1.67 12.05 9.93
CA GLY A 264 0.43 11.44 10.43
C GLY A 264 0.20 10.02 9.91
N PRO A 265 -0.97 9.41 10.18
CA PRO A 265 -1.31 8.10 9.65
C PRO A 265 -1.33 8.02 8.13
N GLY A 266 -1.17 6.82 7.60
CA GLY A 266 -1.29 6.56 6.17
C GLY A 266 -0.87 5.15 5.78
N ILE A 267 -0.91 4.88 4.47
CA ILE A 267 -0.52 3.58 3.91
C ILE A 267 1.01 3.46 3.91
N GLN A 268 1.51 2.49 4.67
CA GLN A 268 2.91 2.12 4.71
C GLN A 268 3.29 1.25 3.51
N HIS A 269 2.47 0.26 3.20
CA HIS A 269 2.73 -0.59 2.03
C HIS A 269 1.48 -1.16 1.40
N ILE A 270 1.66 -1.56 0.14
CA ILE A 270 0.66 -2.23 -0.68
C ILE A 270 1.26 -3.55 -1.14
N ALA A 271 0.55 -4.64 -0.89
CA ALA A 271 0.98 -5.97 -1.29
C ALA A 271 0.36 -6.40 -2.62
N LEU A 272 1.20 -6.81 -3.56
CA LEU A 272 0.81 -7.21 -4.90
C LEU A 272 1.02 -8.71 -5.07
N ARG A 273 -0.08 -9.44 -5.29
CA ARG A 273 -0.05 -10.89 -5.44
C ARG A 273 0.41 -11.30 -6.82
N VAL A 274 1.32 -12.26 -6.90
CA VAL A 274 1.84 -12.85 -8.14
C VAL A 274 1.77 -14.37 -8.08
N HIS A 275 1.63 -15.02 -9.25
CA HIS A 275 1.65 -16.47 -9.38
C HIS A 275 3.06 -17.07 -9.26
N ASP A 276 4.07 -16.34 -9.76
CA ASP A 276 5.48 -16.75 -9.78
C ASP A 276 6.35 -15.58 -9.28
N ILE A 277 6.61 -15.59 -7.99
CA ILE A 277 7.40 -14.58 -7.30
C ILE A 277 8.86 -14.61 -7.73
N VAL A 278 9.43 -15.77 -8.06
CA VAL A 278 10.84 -15.86 -8.48
C VAL A 278 11.02 -15.07 -9.77
N SER A 279 10.22 -15.36 -10.80
CA SER A 279 10.28 -14.66 -12.08
C SER A 279 9.93 -13.18 -11.94
N ALA A 280 8.94 -12.84 -11.09
CA ALA A 280 8.55 -11.46 -10.85
C ALA A 280 9.69 -10.63 -10.24
N ILE A 281 10.34 -11.14 -9.18
CA ILE A 281 11.43 -10.44 -8.50
C ILE A 281 12.67 -10.33 -9.39
N GLU A 282 13.02 -11.36 -10.15
CA GLU A 282 14.10 -11.26 -11.14
C GLU A 282 13.82 -10.17 -12.17
N SER A 283 12.59 -10.10 -12.68
CA SER A 283 12.21 -9.05 -13.61
C SER A 283 12.26 -7.66 -12.98
N MET A 284 11.77 -7.51 -11.74
CA MET A 284 11.77 -6.23 -11.03
C MET A 284 13.19 -5.74 -10.74
N LYS A 285 14.09 -6.64 -10.33
CA LYS A 285 15.52 -6.32 -10.15
C LYS A 285 16.17 -5.87 -11.46
N ARG A 286 15.88 -6.55 -12.58
CA ARG A 286 16.33 -6.12 -13.91
C ARG A 286 15.79 -4.76 -14.35
N ARG A 287 14.60 -4.38 -13.85
CA ARG A 287 13.98 -3.07 -14.07
C ARG A 287 14.46 -1.99 -13.09
N GLY A 288 15.34 -2.35 -12.14
CA GLY A 288 15.94 -1.42 -11.19
C GLY A 288 15.24 -1.31 -9.84
N VAL A 289 14.24 -2.13 -9.55
CA VAL A 289 13.60 -2.17 -8.21
C VAL A 289 14.60 -2.68 -7.18
N GLN A 290 14.75 -1.93 -6.09
CA GLN A 290 15.55 -2.31 -4.94
C GLN A 290 14.68 -3.00 -3.90
N PHE A 291 15.20 -4.06 -3.29
CA PHE A 291 14.51 -4.85 -2.27
C PHE A 291 15.26 -4.82 -0.96
N LEU A 292 14.53 -4.99 0.14
CA LEU A 292 15.13 -5.23 1.44
C LEU A 292 15.90 -6.55 1.41
N SER A 293 17.03 -6.59 2.13
CA SER A 293 17.84 -7.79 2.25
C SER A 293 17.66 -8.42 3.61
N VAL A 294 17.66 -9.74 3.70
CA VAL A 294 17.72 -10.51 4.96
C VAL A 294 19.05 -11.23 5.12
N PRO A 295 19.53 -11.45 6.37
CA PRO A 295 20.79 -12.15 6.60
C PRO A 295 20.67 -13.62 6.21
N ASP A 296 21.78 -14.22 5.81
CA ASP A 296 21.82 -15.62 5.39
C ASP A 296 21.44 -16.61 6.51
N SER A 297 21.65 -16.21 7.77
CA SER A 297 21.22 -16.96 8.96
C SER A 297 19.71 -17.21 9.02
N TYR A 298 18.89 -16.37 8.36
CA TYR A 298 17.46 -16.61 8.21
C TYR A 298 17.18 -17.94 7.50
N TYR A 299 17.87 -18.19 6.38
CA TYR A 299 17.66 -19.40 5.57
C TYR A 299 18.19 -20.66 6.25
N GLU A 300 19.24 -20.53 7.06
CA GLU A 300 19.74 -21.61 7.90
C GLU A 300 18.71 -22.04 8.95
N GLN A 301 18.10 -21.06 9.64
CA GLN A 301 17.03 -21.32 10.61
C GLN A 301 15.75 -21.84 9.93
N LEU A 302 15.42 -21.30 8.76
CA LEU A 302 14.28 -21.76 7.96
C LEU A 302 14.41 -23.23 7.58
N GLY A 303 15.60 -23.69 7.19
CA GLY A 303 15.85 -25.11 6.90
C GLY A 303 15.49 -26.03 8.07
N ALA A 304 15.85 -25.63 9.30
CA ALA A 304 15.51 -26.38 10.51
C ALA A 304 14.01 -26.33 10.88
N ARG A 305 13.29 -25.26 10.49
CA ARG A 305 11.83 -25.17 10.64
C ARG A 305 11.12 -26.05 9.61
N LEU A 306 11.52 -25.97 8.34
CA LEU A 306 10.96 -26.77 7.24
C LEU A 306 11.17 -28.27 7.44
N SER A 307 12.32 -28.69 8.00
CA SER A 307 12.57 -30.11 8.29
C SER A 307 11.61 -30.72 9.31
N LYS A 308 10.88 -29.88 10.07
CA LYS A 308 9.85 -30.29 11.03
C LYS A 308 8.43 -30.10 10.50
N SER A 309 8.28 -29.52 9.32
CA SER A 309 7.00 -29.25 8.67
C SER A 309 6.62 -30.36 7.70
N LYS A 310 5.32 -30.50 7.44
CA LYS A 310 4.79 -31.35 6.37
C LYS A 310 4.74 -30.63 5.03
N VAL A 311 4.87 -29.30 5.04
CA VAL A 311 4.82 -28.48 3.84
C VAL A 311 6.08 -28.65 3.00
N THR A 312 5.89 -28.85 1.70
CA THR A 312 6.97 -28.84 0.71
C THR A 312 6.88 -27.55 -0.10
N VAL A 313 7.93 -26.72 0.00
CA VAL A 313 8.10 -25.54 -0.85
C VAL A 313 8.44 -26.01 -2.27
N ALA A 314 7.72 -25.48 -3.27
CA ALA A 314 7.81 -25.91 -4.65
C ALA A 314 8.90 -25.15 -5.42
N GLU A 315 9.18 -23.91 -5.01
CA GLU A 315 10.25 -23.09 -5.52
C GLU A 315 11.63 -23.60 -5.04
N ASP A 316 12.67 -23.33 -5.83
CA ASP A 316 14.05 -23.61 -5.44
C ASP A 316 14.46 -22.74 -4.24
N LEU A 317 14.72 -23.37 -3.09
CA LEU A 317 15.16 -22.70 -1.87
C LEU A 317 16.47 -21.93 -2.06
N HIS A 318 17.38 -22.39 -2.92
CA HIS A 318 18.60 -21.65 -3.25
C HIS A 318 18.24 -20.35 -3.95
N LYS A 319 17.28 -20.40 -4.88
CA LYS A 319 16.84 -19.20 -5.60
C LYS A 319 16.10 -18.22 -4.70
N LEU A 320 15.25 -18.72 -3.79
CA LEU A 320 14.61 -17.88 -2.78
C LEU A 320 15.64 -17.17 -1.88
N ARG A 321 16.72 -17.89 -1.48
CA ARG A 321 17.86 -17.33 -0.73
C ARG A 321 18.65 -16.28 -1.51
N GLU A 322 18.90 -16.52 -2.79
CA GLU A 322 19.57 -15.57 -3.68
C GLU A 322 18.76 -14.28 -3.81
N LEU A 323 17.44 -14.42 -3.98
CA LEU A 323 16.54 -13.28 -4.19
C LEU A 323 16.13 -12.57 -2.90
N LYS A 324 16.45 -13.13 -1.73
CA LYS A 324 16.08 -12.63 -0.39
C LYS A 324 14.57 -12.70 -0.12
N ILE A 325 13.89 -13.69 -0.69
CA ILE A 325 12.46 -13.94 -0.49
C ILE A 325 12.26 -14.71 0.82
N LEU A 326 11.34 -14.24 1.66
CA LEU A 326 10.97 -14.84 2.93
C LEU A 326 9.87 -15.87 2.76
N ILE A 327 9.87 -16.90 3.61
CA ILE A 327 8.90 -18.01 3.62
C ILE A 327 8.27 -18.13 5.01
N ASP A 328 6.95 -18.08 5.06
CA ASP A 328 6.19 -18.56 6.20
C ASP A 328 5.24 -19.67 5.79
N PHE A 329 4.86 -20.52 6.73
CA PHE A 329 4.05 -21.70 6.43
C PHE A 329 3.27 -22.16 7.64
N ASP A 330 2.15 -22.82 7.37
CA ASP A 330 1.33 -23.52 8.36
C ASP A 330 1.21 -25.00 7.97
N ASP A 331 0.22 -25.72 8.50
CA ASP A 331 0.00 -27.13 8.15
C ASP A 331 -0.62 -27.34 6.76
N ASN A 332 -1.17 -26.28 6.14
CA ASN A 332 -1.95 -26.34 4.90
C ASN A 332 -1.16 -25.85 3.67
N GLY A 333 -0.25 -24.90 3.88
CA GLY A 333 0.43 -24.22 2.79
C GLY A 333 1.53 -23.29 3.25
N TYR A 334 1.97 -22.44 2.33
CA TYR A 334 3.01 -21.46 2.59
C TYR A 334 2.83 -20.17 1.80
N LEU A 335 3.58 -19.18 2.25
CA LEU A 335 3.56 -17.81 1.81
C LEU A 335 4.98 -17.36 1.51
N LEU A 336 5.15 -16.72 0.35
CA LEU A 336 6.40 -16.10 -0.07
C LEU A 336 6.24 -14.59 -0.11
N GLN A 337 7.15 -13.85 0.50
CA GLN A 337 7.05 -12.39 0.64
C GLN A 337 8.40 -11.71 0.49
N ILE A 338 8.40 -10.50 -0.05
CA ILE A 338 9.57 -9.61 -0.06
C ILE A 338 9.11 -8.15 -0.16
N PHE A 339 9.78 -7.27 0.59
CA PHE A 339 9.55 -5.83 0.55
C PHE A 339 10.55 -5.13 -0.34
N THR A 340 10.08 -4.13 -1.09
CA THR A 340 10.96 -3.17 -1.75
C THR A 340 11.61 -2.25 -0.72
N GLN A 341 12.66 -1.53 -1.11
CA GLN A 341 12.98 -0.27 -0.44
C GLN A 341 11.81 0.73 -0.63
N PRO A 342 11.73 1.81 0.17
CA PRO A 342 10.77 2.89 -0.06
C PRO A 342 10.79 3.36 -1.52
N VAL A 343 9.60 3.66 -2.06
CA VAL A 343 9.44 4.08 -3.47
C VAL A 343 9.71 5.57 -3.70
N GLN A 344 10.19 6.24 -2.65
CA GLN A 344 10.46 7.66 -2.55
C GLN A 344 11.50 7.92 -1.47
N ASP A 345 12.06 9.13 -1.42
CA ASP A 345 13.14 9.47 -0.48
C ASP A 345 12.68 9.41 0.98
N ARG A 346 11.41 9.76 1.26
CA ARG A 346 10.85 9.62 2.60
C ARG A 346 10.70 8.13 2.93
N PRO A 347 11.06 7.67 4.14
CA PRO A 347 10.92 6.28 4.56
C PRO A 347 9.47 5.94 4.89
N THR A 348 8.55 6.17 3.94
CA THR A 348 7.12 5.98 4.12
C THR A 348 6.62 4.82 3.29
N LEU A 349 6.16 5.05 2.06
CA LEU A 349 5.55 4.03 1.23
C LEU A 349 6.59 3.06 0.64
N PHE A 350 6.33 1.76 0.73
CA PHE A 350 7.01 0.71 -0.04
C PHE A 350 6.01 -0.31 -0.61
N ILE A 351 6.49 -1.24 -1.44
CA ILE A 351 5.65 -2.28 -2.07
C ILE A 351 6.07 -3.64 -1.54
N GLU A 352 5.09 -4.49 -1.26
CA GLU A 352 5.30 -5.91 -1.01
C GLU A 352 4.95 -6.71 -2.26
N ILE A 353 5.77 -7.71 -2.59
CA ILE A 353 5.40 -8.74 -3.56
C ILE A 353 5.15 -10.03 -2.79
N ILE A 354 3.99 -10.63 -3.03
CA ILE A 354 3.50 -11.76 -2.28
C ILE A 354 3.03 -12.90 -3.19
N GLN A 355 3.28 -14.14 -2.80
CA GLN A 355 2.71 -15.32 -3.44
C GLN A 355 2.17 -16.27 -2.37
N ARG A 356 0.92 -16.70 -2.55
CA ARG A 356 0.21 -17.62 -1.66
C ARG A 356 0.08 -18.98 -2.32
N ARG A 357 0.42 -20.05 -1.59
CA ARG A 357 0.14 -21.43 -2.00
C ARG A 357 -0.62 -22.13 -0.88
N ASN A 358 -1.95 -22.19 -1.03
CA ASN A 358 -2.88 -22.72 -0.03
C ASN A 358 -2.70 -22.10 1.37
N PHE A 359 -2.43 -20.79 1.41
CA PHE A 359 -2.15 -20.07 2.65
C PHE A 359 -2.94 -18.77 2.74
N ASN A 360 -3.91 -18.75 3.66
CA ASN A 360 -4.80 -17.61 3.89
C ASN A 360 -4.38 -16.75 5.10
N GLY A 361 -3.33 -17.18 5.82
CA GLY A 361 -2.81 -16.46 6.98
C GLY A 361 -1.98 -15.22 6.58
N PHE A 362 -1.53 -14.48 7.59
CA PHE A 362 -0.74 -13.26 7.39
C PHE A 362 0.78 -13.51 7.41
N GLY A 363 1.23 -14.70 7.79
CA GLY A 363 2.66 -15.01 7.84
C GLY A 363 3.35 -14.50 9.11
N ALA A 364 2.75 -14.76 10.28
CA ALA A 364 3.26 -14.35 11.59
C ALA A 364 4.76 -14.63 11.82
N GLY A 365 5.26 -15.75 11.28
CA GLY A 365 6.67 -16.13 11.38
C GLY A 365 7.58 -15.27 10.50
N ASN A 366 7.06 -14.68 9.41
CA ASN A 366 7.77 -13.70 8.59
C ASN A 366 7.74 -12.30 9.17
N PHE A 367 6.70 -11.95 9.95
CA PHE A 367 6.53 -10.60 10.49
C PHE A 367 7.77 -10.09 11.21
N LYS A 368 8.34 -10.94 12.08
CA LYS A 368 9.57 -10.57 12.78
C LYS A 368 10.75 -10.32 11.83
N SER A 369 10.95 -11.18 10.84
CA SER A 369 12.07 -11.04 9.88
C SER A 369 11.88 -9.86 8.92
N LEU A 370 10.64 -9.56 8.51
CA LEU A 370 10.29 -8.37 7.76
C LEU A 370 10.53 -7.11 8.61
N PHE A 371 10.09 -7.14 9.86
CA PHE A 371 10.28 -6.04 10.81
C PHE A 371 11.78 -5.75 11.04
N GLU A 372 12.59 -6.78 11.28
CA GLU A 372 14.05 -6.69 11.40
C GLU A 372 14.73 -6.21 10.10
N ALA A 373 14.14 -6.49 8.93
CA ALA A 373 14.65 -6.00 7.66
C ALA A 373 14.43 -4.49 7.49
N VAL A 374 13.26 -3.98 7.86
CA VAL A 374 12.97 -2.54 7.83
C VAL A 374 13.80 -1.80 8.88
N GLU A 375 13.91 -2.34 10.09
CA GLU A 375 14.70 -1.74 11.18
C GLU A 375 16.20 -1.62 10.81
N ARG A 376 16.75 -2.58 10.05
CA ARG A 376 18.12 -2.46 9.51
C ARG A 376 18.28 -1.34 8.49
N GLU A 377 17.27 -1.08 7.66
CA GLU A 377 17.31 0.08 6.76
C GLU A 377 17.13 1.39 7.53
N GLN A 378 16.31 1.41 8.59
CA GLN A 378 16.18 2.55 9.51
C GLN A 378 17.54 2.89 10.14
N ALA A 379 18.31 1.87 10.56
CA ALA A 379 19.67 2.07 11.05
C ALA A 379 20.60 2.69 9.98
N LYS A 380 20.51 2.25 8.72
CA LYS A 380 21.30 2.81 7.60
C LYS A 380 20.93 4.27 7.29
N ARG A 381 19.66 4.65 7.51
CA ARG A 381 19.20 6.05 7.38
C ARG A 381 19.62 6.93 8.56
N GLY A 382 20.08 6.33 9.67
CA GLY A 382 20.45 7.05 10.88
C GLY A 382 19.26 7.45 11.76
N THR A 383 18.09 6.87 11.53
CA THR A 383 16.83 7.23 12.21
C THR A 383 16.39 6.22 13.27
N LEU A 384 17.21 5.19 13.52
CA LEU A 384 16.90 4.15 14.50
C LEU A 384 17.08 4.65 15.94
N PHE A 385 18.11 5.46 16.21
CA PHE A 385 18.36 6.02 17.54
C PHE A 385 17.96 7.51 17.56
N GLU A 386 17.47 7.98 18.71
CA GLU A 386 17.24 9.42 18.92
C GLU A 386 18.59 10.14 19.09
N ASP A 387 18.65 11.42 18.71
CA ASP A 387 19.90 12.21 18.69
C ASP A 387 20.63 12.26 20.06
N ASP A 388 19.91 12.10 21.17
CA ASP A 388 20.50 12.09 22.52
C ASP A 388 21.40 10.87 22.78
N ASP A 389 21.16 9.73 22.11
CA ASP A 389 21.99 8.52 22.24
C ASP A 389 23.30 8.58 21.43
N LEU A 390 23.38 9.48 20.43
CA LEU A 390 24.62 9.76 19.69
C LEU A 390 25.57 10.65 20.49
N MET A 391 25.04 11.54 21.35
CA MET A 391 25.85 12.36 22.26
C MET A 391 26.46 11.53 23.40
N ALA A 392 25.79 10.46 23.84
CA ALA A 392 26.28 9.58 24.91
C ALA A 392 27.47 8.68 24.49
N LYS A 393 27.77 8.57 23.20
CA LYS A 393 28.91 7.78 22.67
C LYS A 393 30.15 8.63 22.31
N THR A 394 30.13 9.93 22.59
CA THR A 394 31.20 10.85 22.14
C THR A 394 31.91 11.61 23.27
N TYR A 395 31.89 11.12 24.52
CA TYR A 395 32.70 11.69 25.60
C TYR A 395 33.43 10.63 26.43
#